data_AF-A0A7V4PSR2-F1
#
_entry.id   AF-A0A7V4PSR2-F1
#
_cell.length_a   1.000
_cell.length_b   1.000
_cell.length_c   1.000
_cell.angle_alpha   90.00
_cell.angle_beta   90.00
_cell.angle_gamma   90.00
#
_symmetry.space_group_name_H-M   'P 1'
#
loop_
_entity.id
_entity.type
_entity.pdbx_description
1 polymer ?
#
loop_
_entity_poly.entity_id
_entity_poly.type
_entity_poly.pdbx_seq_one_letter_code
_entity_poly.pdbx_strand_id
1 'polypeptide(L)'
;MRIFVLGAGATGSLLAQLIARQGHTVWCGDRNLERARRFLGKKSPIPVYEVNARNLRAIVRAARGCHLLVNAVPAASNRTVLRAALRLRAHYLDMATHLIRYPFKAEQLLWHKRFVKKRRTAVINAGVAPGLTNLLVKRSAEMCDRIERVHIRLYEGTESEDPISTWSHEAAFDEATSRPRVYRQGHFRFAKRFSEPERFRFPPPIGAIKVYLAAQDELGTLPRFIPMAEMDAKIGGNEIERLRRWYRHGKLARSRGLVPRRFP
;
A
#
# COMPACT_ATOMS: atom_id res chain seq x y z
N MET A 1 -4.05 -13.76 21.13
CA MET A 1 -4.64 -12.39 21.19
C MET A 1 -5.98 -12.38 20.45
N ARG A 2 -6.80 -11.33 20.64
CA ARG A 2 -8.01 -11.07 19.84
C ARG A 2 -7.69 -10.09 18.72
N ILE A 3 -7.86 -10.49 17.46
CA ILE A 3 -7.39 -9.73 16.29
C ILE A 3 -8.55 -9.57 15.32
N PHE A 4 -8.82 -8.32 14.92
CA PHE A 4 -9.81 -8.03 13.88
C PHE A 4 -9.11 -7.64 12.59
N VAL A 5 -9.43 -8.32 11.49
CA VAL A 5 -8.93 -8.00 10.16
C VAL A 5 -10.03 -7.31 9.36
N LEU A 6 -9.86 -6.03 9.09
CA LEU A 6 -10.76 -5.27 8.23
C LEU A 6 -10.28 -5.35 6.78
N GLY A 7 -11.10 -5.94 5.91
CA GLY A 7 -10.78 -6.35 4.55
C GLY A 7 -10.43 -7.84 4.52
N ALA A 8 -11.28 -8.65 3.89
CA ALA A 8 -11.09 -10.09 3.71
C ALA A 8 -11.03 -10.45 2.21
N GLY A 9 -10.27 -9.66 1.45
CA GLY A 9 -9.80 -10.04 0.11
C GLY A 9 -8.66 -11.06 0.18
N ALA A 10 -7.87 -11.16 -0.89
CA ALA A 10 -6.73 -12.09 -0.97
C ALA A 10 -5.76 -11.94 0.22
N THR A 11 -5.19 -10.75 0.41
CA THR A 11 -4.21 -10.48 1.47
C THR A 11 -4.82 -10.61 2.86
N GLY A 12 -5.97 -9.98 3.11
CA GLY A 12 -6.60 -9.97 4.42
C GLY A 12 -7.05 -11.36 4.88
N SER A 13 -7.57 -12.18 3.96
CA SER A 13 -7.97 -13.56 4.28
C SER A 13 -6.77 -14.46 4.57
N LEU A 14 -5.69 -14.35 3.79
CA LEU A 14 -4.46 -15.08 4.06
C LEU A 14 -3.87 -14.68 5.42
N LEU A 15 -3.81 -13.39 5.72
CA LEU A 15 -3.39 -12.90 7.05
C LEU A 15 -4.27 -13.48 8.16
N ALA A 16 -5.60 -13.43 8.00
CA ALA A 16 -6.51 -13.98 8.99
C ALA A 16 -6.28 -15.48 9.23
N GLN A 17 -6.08 -16.26 8.18
CA GLN A 17 -5.78 -17.70 8.27
C GLN A 17 -4.42 -17.95 8.96
N LEU A 18 -3.36 -17.25 8.55
CA LEU A 18 -2.02 -17.41 9.15
C LEU A 18 -2.00 -17.02 10.63
N ILE A 19 -2.66 -15.92 10.99
CA ILE A 19 -2.79 -15.46 12.37
C ILE A 19 -3.60 -16.46 13.20
N ALA A 20 -4.69 -17.01 12.66
CA ALA A 20 -5.48 -18.03 13.34
C ALA A 20 -4.67 -19.32 13.57
N ARG A 21 -3.84 -19.74 12.61
CA ARG A 21 -2.93 -20.89 12.74
C ARG A 21 -1.90 -20.73 13.85
N GLN A 22 -1.56 -19.50 14.22
CA GLN A 22 -0.69 -19.20 15.38
C GLN A 22 -1.45 -19.22 16.72
N GLY A 23 -2.70 -19.70 16.77
CA GLY A 23 -3.48 -19.84 18.00
C GLY A 23 -4.12 -18.53 18.49
N HIS A 24 -4.27 -17.54 17.61
CA HIS A 24 -4.97 -16.29 17.95
C HIS A 24 -6.46 -16.36 17.60
N THR A 25 -7.29 -15.63 18.35
CA THR A 25 -8.71 -15.46 18.04
C THR A 25 -8.84 -14.39 16.96
N VAL A 26 -9.32 -14.78 15.79
CA VAL A 26 -9.43 -13.90 14.62
C VAL A 26 -10.87 -13.83 14.13
N TRP A 27 -11.32 -12.64 13.77
CA TRP A 27 -12.53 -12.43 12.99
C TRP A 27 -12.33 -11.27 12.02
N CYS A 28 -13.14 -11.25 10.96
CA CYS A 28 -12.97 -10.36 9.84
C CYS A 28 -14.16 -9.42 9.64
N GLY A 29 -13.94 -8.31 8.94
CA GLY A 29 -15.00 -7.48 8.39
C GLY A 29 -14.73 -7.19 6.93
N ASP A 30 -15.72 -7.34 6.05
CA ASP A 30 -15.61 -6.95 4.64
C ASP A 30 -16.91 -6.30 4.16
N ARG A 31 -16.86 -5.49 3.12
CA ARG A 31 -18.07 -4.92 2.51
C ARG A 31 -18.89 -6.01 1.79
N ASN A 32 -18.26 -7.06 1.28
CA ASN A 32 -18.92 -8.15 0.57
C ASN A 32 -18.65 -9.48 1.27
N LEU A 33 -19.64 -9.97 2.00
CA LEU A 33 -19.57 -11.22 2.78
C LEU A 33 -19.30 -12.45 1.91
N GLU A 34 -19.98 -12.56 0.77
CA GLU A 34 -19.85 -13.71 -0.12
C GLU A 34 -18.43 -13.81 -0.69
N ARG A 35 -17.89 -12.68 -1.17
CA ARG A 35 -16.51 -12.59 -1.65
C ARG A 35 -15.52 -12.90 -0.53
N ALA A 36 -15.73 -12.36 0.67
CA ALA A 36 -14.88 -12.65 1.82
C ALA A 36 -14.89 -14.14 2.19
N ARG A 37 -16.07 -14.79 2.18
CA ARG A 37 -16.18 -16.23 2.43
C ARG A 37 -15.48 -17.08 1.36
N ARG A 38 -15.47 -16.63 0.10
CA ARG A 38 -14.69 -17.29 -0.96
C ARG A 38 -13.19 -17.24 -0.67
N PHE A 39 -12.64 -16.07 -0.32
CA PHE A 39 -11.20 -15.93 0.00
C PHE A 39 -10.79 -16.62 1.30
N LEU A 40 -11.62 -16.54 2.35
CA LEU A 40 -11.36 -17.24 3.62
C LEU A 40 -11.48 -18.76 3.47
N GLY A 41 -12.18 -19.23 2.43
CA GLY A 41 -12.60 -20.62 2.26
C GLY A 41 -14.00 -20.84 2.85
N LYS A 42 -14.90 -21.46 2.07
CA LYS A 42 -16.32 -21.64 2.44
C LYS A 42 -16.52 -22.33 3.80
N LYS A 43 -15.64 -23.26 4.15
CA LYS A 43 -15.67 -24.03 5.41
C LYS A 43 -14.82 -23.40 6.54
N SER A 44 -14.27 -22.21 6.32
CA SER A 44 -13.41 -21.56 7.31
C SER A 44 -14.20 -21.21 8.57
N PRO A 45 -13.70 -21.57 9.77
CA PRO A 45 -14.35 -21.25 11.03
C PRO A 45 -14.20 -19.75 11.39
N ILE A 46 -13.38 -18.98 10.66
CA ILE A 46 -13.14 -17.57 10.94
C ILE A 46 -14.44 -16.77 10.69
N PRO A 47 -15.01 -16.10 11.71
CA PRO A 47 -16.21 -15.29 11.53
C PRO A 47 -15.91 -14.08 10.63
N VAL A 48 -16.87 -13.69 9.79
CA VAL A 48 -16.78 -12.48 8.98
C VAL A 48 -18.11 -11.73 9.03
N TYR A 49 -18.03 -10.41 9.21
CA TYR A 49 -19.17 -9.50 9.32
C TYR A 49 -19.19 -8.49 8.17
N GLU A 50 -20.38 -8.03 7.79
CA GLU A 50 -20.49 -6.97 6.80
C GLU A 50 -20.07 -5.64 7.42
N VAL A 51 -18.99 -5.03 6.90
CA VAL A 51 -18.43 -3.79 7.43
C VAL A 51 -18.00 -2.86 6.30
N ASN A 52 -18.62 -1.69 6.23
CA ASN A 52 -18.16 -0.62 5.36
C ASN A 52 -17.00 0.15 6.04
N ALA A 53 -15.80 0.07 5.48
CA ALA A 53 -14.60 0.75 6.00
C ALA A 53 -14.67 2.29 5.98
N ARG A 54 -15.65 2.88 5.27
CA ARG A 54 -15.92 4.33 5.32
C ARG A 54 -16.77 4.72 6.53
N ASN A 55 -17.41 3.76 7.19
CA ASN A 55 -18.25 3.98 8.36
C ASN A 55 -17.50 3.65 9.65
N LEU A 56 -17.01 4.68 10.32
CA LEU A 56 -16.29 4.57 11.59
C LEU A 56 -17.08 3.83 12.68
N ARG A 57 -18.40 4.03 12.78
CA ARG A 57 -19.22 3.37 13.81
C ARG A 57 -19.36 1.88 13.53
N ALA A 58 -19.48 1.49 12.26
CA ALA A 58 -19.55 0.09 11.86
C ALA A 58 -18.26 -0.65 12.22
N ILE A 59 -17.09 -0.07 11.91
CA ILE A 59 -15.79 -0.66 12.28
C ILE A 59 -15.68 -0.86 13.79
N VAL A 60 -15.97 0.19 14.58
CA VAL A 60 -15.89 0.12 16.05
C VAL A 60 -16.84 -0.93 16.64
N ARG A 61 -18.03 -1.11 16.04
CA ARG A 61 -18.98 -2.15 16.47
C ARG A 61 -18.45 -3.54 16.18
N ALA A 62 -18.00 -3.79 14.96
CA ALA A 62 -17.54 -5.11 14.52
C ALA A 62 -16.21 -5.51 15.18
N ALA A 63 -15.30 -4.57 15.39
CA ALA A 63 -13.97 -4.82 15.97
C ALA A 63 -13.95 -4.72 17.50
N ARG A 64 -15.10 -4.71 18.17
CA ARG A 64 -15.18 -4.51 19.62
C ARG A 64 -14.37 -5.59 20.35
N GLY A 65 -13.53 -5.17 21.29
CA GLY A 65 -12.69 -6.07 22.09
C GLY A 65 -11.42 -6.55 21.38
N CYS A 66 -11.16 -6.16 20.12
CA CYS A 66 -9.89 -6.52 19.49
C CYS A 66 -8.70 -5.87 20.22
N HIS A 67 -7.62 -6.62 20.39
CA HIS A 67 -6.33 -6.11 20.85
C HIS A 67 -5.55 -5.47 19.70
N LEU A 68 -5.68 -6.01 18.49
CA LEU A 68 -5.08 -5.49 17.26
C LEU A 68 -6.14 -5.35 16.16
N LEU A 69 -6.16 -4.18 15.53
CA LEU A 69 -6.93 -3.89 14.33
C LEU A 69 -5.97 -3.91 13.11
N VAL A 70 -6.11 -4.93 12.28
CA VAL A 70 -5.38 -5.05 11.00
C VAL A 70 -6.21 -4.42 9.89
N ASN A 71 -5.62 -3.46 9.18
CA ASN A 71 -6.22 -2.73 8.09
C ASN A 71 -5.74 -3.27 6.74
N ALA A 72 -6.56 -4.13 6.15
CA ALA A 72 -6.33 -4.74 4.84
C ALA A 72 -7.28 -4.20 3.75
N VAL A 73 -7.85 -3.01 3.95
CA VAL A 73 -8.63 -2.29 2.93
C VAL A 73 -7.78 -1.23 2.23
N PRO A 74 -8.21 -0.66 1.09
CA PRO A 74 -7.44 0.36 0.38
C PRO A 74 -7.04 1.55 1.27
N ALA A 75 -5.83 2.07 1.03
CA ALA A 75 -5.18 3.09 1.87
C ALA A 75 -6.00 4.38 2.04
N ALA A 76 -6.90 4.69 1.09
CA ALA A 76 -7.85 5.78 1.21
C ALA A 76 -8.73 5.71 2.48
N SER A 77 -8.88 4.53 3.08
CA SER A 77 -9.62 4.31 4.34
C SER A 77 -8.76 4.45 5.60
N ASN A 78 -7.43 4.57 5.50
CA ASN A 78 -6.49 4.53 6.64
C ASN A 78 -6.91 5.45 7.79
N ARG A 79 -7.26 6.71 7.49
CA ARG A 79 -7.71 7.68 8.51
C ARG A 79 -8.92 7.20 9.29
N THR A 80 -9.89 6.59 8.63
CA THR A 80 -11.11 6.08 9.27
C THR A 80 -10.77 4.90 10.17
N VAL A 81 -9.89 4.00 9.72
CA VAL A 81 -9.48 2.82 10.49
C VAL A 81 -8.58 3.19 11.67
N LEU A 82 -7.65 4.14 11.51
CA LEU A 82 -6.85 4.71 12.61
C LEU A 82 -7.73 5.35 13.69
N ARG A 83 -8.78 6.09 13.30
CA ARG A 83 -9.77 6.62 14.24
C ARG A 83 -10.48 5.50 14.98
N ALA A 84 -10.81 4.40 14.30
CA ALA A 84 -11.44 3.23 14.92
C ALA A 84 -10.51 2.57 15.94
N ALA A 85 -9.24 2.32 15.58
CA ALA A 85 -8.23 1.76 16.50
C ALA A 85 -8.10 2.59 17.77
N LEU A 86 -8.02 3.92 17.66
CA LEU A 86 -7.93 4.83 18.80
C LEU A 86 -9.21 4.82 19.67
N ARG A 87 -10.39 4.70 19.07
CA ARG A 87 -11.66 4.58 19.82
C ARG A 87 -11.74 3.25 20.57
N LEU A 88 -11.34 2.17 19.93
CA LEU A 88 -11.26 0.83 20.50
C LEU A 88 -10.15 0.69 21.55
N ARG A 89 -9.20 1.65 21.59
CA ARG A 89 -7.94 1.52 22.33
C ARG A 89 -7.23 0.22 21.93
N ALA A 90 -7.18 -0.08 20.63
CA ALA A 90 -6.48 -1.22 20.06
C ALA A 90 -5.13 -0.80 19.46
N HIS A 91 -4.22 -1.76 19.31
CA HIS A 91 -3.07 -1.61 18.42
C HIS A 91 -3.55 -1.57 16.96
N TYR A 92 -2.72 -1.06 16.07
CA TYR A 92 -3.05 -0.88 14.66
C TYR A 92 -1.92 -1.43 13.78
N LEU A 93 -2.30 -2.06 12.66
CA LEU A 93 -1.40 -2.47 11.60
C LEU A 93 -2.03 -2.19 10.24
N ASP A 94 -1.27 -1.65 9.28
CA ASP A 94 -1.66 -1.56 7.87
C ASP A 94 -0.49 -1.92 6.94
N MET A 95 -0.75 -1.98 5.63
CA MET A 95 0.25 -2.38 4.63
C MET A 95 0.60 -1.28 3.62
N ALA A 96 -0.12 -0.16 3.62
CA ALA A 96 0.03 0.88 2.60
C ALA A 96 -0.30 2.25 3.17
N THR A 97 0.26 3.28 2.54
CA THR A 97 0.06 4.68 2.87
C THR A 97 -0.73 5.37 1.76
N HIS A 98 -1.52 6.39 2.11
CA HIS A 98 -2.20 7.23 1.13
C HIS A 98 -1.52 8.61 1.05
N LEU A 99 -0.66 8.79 0.06
CA LEU A 99 0.18 10.01 -0.09
C LEU A 99 -0.50 11.15 -0.87
N ILE A 100 -1.81 11.13 -1.08
CA ILE A 100 -2.49 12.22 -1.83
C ILE A 100 -2.49 13.54 -1.03
N ARG A 101 -2.85 13.49 0.26
CA ARG A 101 -2.98 14.70 1.09
C ARG A 101 -1.63 15.23 1.58
N TYR A 102 -0.68 14.33 1.84
CA TYR A 102 0.65 14.64 2.34
C TYR A 102 1.67 13.96 1.43
N PRO A 103 2.08 14.61 0.33
CA PRO A 103 2.77 13.92 -0.77
C PRO A 103 4.14 13.36 -0.42
N PHE A 104 4.78 13.89 0.63
CA PHE A 104 6.13 13.53 1.05
C PHE A 104 6.18 13.03 2.50
N LYS A 105 5.04 12.65 3.07
CA LYS A 105 4.97 12.17 4.46
C LYS A 105 3.80 11.23 4.62
N ALA A 106 4.06 10.03 5.10
CA ALA A 106 3.00 9.09 5.44
C ALA A 106 2.03 9.72 6.45
N GLU A 107 0.75 9.78 6.09
CA GLU A 107 -0.24 10.50 6.87
C GLU A 107 -0.49 9.85 8.24
N GLN A 108 -0.22 8.54 8.36
CA GLN A 108 -0.33 7.82 9.63
C GLN A 108 0.62 8.40 10.69
N LEU A 109 1.76 8.99 10.31
CA LEU A 109 2.71 9.60 11.25
C LEU A 109 2.10 10.77 12.05
N LEU A 110 1.05 11.41 11.53
CA LEU A 110 0.32 12.48 12.22
C LEU A 110 -0.45 11.97 13.45
N TRP A 111 -0.62 10.66 13.59
CA TRP A 111 -1.38 10.03 14.66
C TRP A 111 -0.52 9.58 15.84
N HIS A 112 0.81 9.65 15.73
CA HIS A 112 1.77 9.16 16.71
C HIS A 112 1.43 9.60 18.15
N LYS A 113 1.29 10.91 18.41
CA LYS A 113 0.99 11.44 19.75
C LYS A 113 -0.31 10.87 20.34
N ARG A 114 -1.32 10.58 19.51
CA ARG A 114 -2.61 10.01 19.96
C ARG A 114 -2.49 8.55 20.36
N PHE A 115 -1.66 7.79 19.65
CA PHE A 115 -1.37 6.39 19.98
C PHE A 115 -0.53 6.29 21.26
N VAL A 116 0.51 7.12 21.40
CA VAL A 116 1.32 7.22 22.63
C VAL A 116 0.45 7.56 23.85
N LYS A 117 -0.42 8.59 23.75
CA LYS A 117 -1.32 8.97 24.85
C LYS A 117 -2.24 7.83 25.31
N LYS A 118 -2.59 6.90 24.41
CA LYS A 118 -3.42 5.73 24.72
C LYS A 118 -2.62 4.47 25.06
N ARG A 119 -1.29 4.56 25.12
CA ARG A 119 -0.37 3.42 25.30
C ARG A 119 -0.64 2.32 24.27
N ARG A 120 -0.82 2.72 23.01
CA ARG A 120 -1.02 1.81 21.88
C ARG A 120 0.03 2.05 20.80
N THR A 121 0.24 1.02 19.99
CA THR A 121 1.22 1.01 18.89
C THR A 121 0.47 0.96 17.57
N ALA A 122 0.95 1.74 16.61
CA ALA A 122 0.55 1.65 15.22
C ALA A 122 1.79 1.26 14.40
N VAL A 123 1.75 0.10 13.77
CA VAL A 123 2.71 -0.32 12.75
C VAL A 123 2.10 0.04 11.40
N ILE A 124 2.84 0.72 10.55
CA ILE A 124 2.36 1.16 9.24
C ILE A 124 3.23 0.55 8.17
N ASN A 125 2.69 0.37 6.97
CA ASN A 125 3.43 -0.14 5.82
C ASN A 125 4.06 -1.52 6.10
N ALA A 126 3.33 -2.43 6.75
CA ALA A 126 3.76 -3.80 7.04
C ALA A 126 3.50 -4.76 5.86
N GLY A 127 3.89 -4.36 4.65
CA GLY A 127 3.79 -5.15 3.42
C GLY A 127 5.15 -5.61 2.89
N VAL A 128 5.23 -5.82 1.57
CA VAL A 128 6.50 -6.12 0.87
C VAL A 128 7.16 -4.80 0.44
N ALA A 129 6.44 -4.00 -0.33
CA ALA A 129 6.88 -2.68 -0.80
C ALA A 129 5.66 -1.74 -0.72
N PRO A 130 5.53 -0.91 0.33
CA PRO A 130 6.47 -0.71 1.44
C PRO A 130 6.41 -1.83 2.51
N GLY A 131 7.48 -1.98 3.30
CA GLY A 131 7.57 -2.88 4.46
C GLY A 131 8.85 -3.70 4.50
N LEU A 132 8.91 -4.82 3.78
CA LEU A 132 10.16 -5.56 3.60
C LEU A 132 11.25 -4.67 2.99
N THR A 133 10.92 -3.86 1.98
CA THR A 133 11.83 -2.86 1.40
C THR A 133 12.37 -1.90 2.45
N ASN A 134 11.51 -1.42 3.37
CA ASN A 134 11.93 -0.54 4.47
C ASN A 134 12.91 -1.24 5.41
N LEU A 135 12.63 -2.50 5.78
CA LEU A 135 13.50 -3.30 6.64
C LEU A 135 14.85 -3.57 5.97
N LEU A 136 14.86 -3.89 4.68
CA LEU A 136 16.09 -4.10 3.91
C LEU A 136 16.93 -2.81 3.87
N VAL A 137 16.32 -1.66 3.59
CA VAL A 137 17.06 -0.38 3.62
C VAL A 137 17.59 -0.08 5.02
N LYS A 138 16.81 -0.32 6.08
CA LYS A 138 17.27 -0.14 7.46
C LYS A 138 18.45 -1.06 7.79
N ARG A 139 18.38 -2.33 7.37
CA ARG A 139 19.47 -3.29 7.58
C ARG A 139 20.73 -2.88 6.82
N SER A 140 20.61 -2.46 5.56
CA SER A 140 21.75 -1.96 4.79
C SER A 140 22.36 -0.70 5.42
N ALA A 141 21.53 0.21 5.95
CA ALA A 141 21.99 1.40 6.64
C ALA A 141 22.78 1.11 7.92
N GLU A 142 22.56 -0.03 8.58
CA GLU A 142 23.36 -0.47 9.73
C GLU A 142 24.73 -1.02 9.34
N MET A 143 24.92 -1.35 8.06
CA MET A 143 26.15 -1.91 7.50
C MET A 143 27.00 -0.85 6.80
N CYS A 144 26.55 0.41 6.78
CA CYS A 144 27.24 1.53 6.14
C CYS A 144 27.46 2.65 7.15
N ASP A 145 28.62 3.33 7.07
CA ASP A 145 28.86 4.53 7.87
C ASP A 145 27.91 5.68 7.48
N ARG A 146 27.60 5.76 6.18
CA ARG A 146 26.68 6.74 5.60
C ARG A 146 25.99 6.17 4.38
N ILE A 147 24.70 6.46 4.25
CA ILE A 147 23.93 6.17 3.05
C ILE A 147 23.93 7.39 2.13
N GLU A 148 24.53 7.26 0.95
CA GLU A 148 24.44 8.29 -0.08
C GLU A 148 23.15 8.16 -0.88
N ARG A 149 22.89 6.96 -1.41
CA ARG A 149 21.76 6.71 -2.31
C ARG A 149 21.03 5.43 -1.95
N VAL A 150 19.70 5.45 -2.04
CA VAL A 150 18.84 4.28 -1.94
C VAL A 150 18.06 4.13 -3.25
N HIS A 151 18.20 2.97 -3.90
CA HIS A 151 17.47 2.65 -5.11
C HIS A 151 16.56 1.44 -4.85
N ILE A 152 15.25 1.65 -4.80
CA ILE A 152 14.28 0.56 -4.72
C ILE A 152 13.91 0.16 -6.15
N ARG A 153 14.10 -1.12 -6.47
CA ARG A 153 13.82 -1.68 -7.81
C ARG A 153 12.84 -2.83 -7.65
N LEU A 154 11.65 -2.64 -8.19
CA LEU A 154 10.54 -3.58 -8.09
C LEU A 154 10.26 -4.19 -9.46
N TYR A 155 9.79 -5.43 -9.42
CA TYR A 155 9.27 -6.12 -10.59
C TYR A 155 7.88 -6.63 -10.27
N GLU A 156 6.95 -6.41 -11.19
CA GLU A 156 5.62 -6.98 -11.13
C GLU A 156 5.22 -7.57 -12.47
N GLY A 157 5.01 -8.87 -12.46
CA GLY A 157 4.56 -9.64 -13.61
C GLY A 157 3.37 -10.49 -13.21
N THR A 158 2.30 -10.43 -14.00
CA THR A 158 1.15 -11.34 -13.86
C THR A 158 0.88 -11.98 -15.21
N GLU A 159 0.83 -13.31 -15.27
CA GLU A 159 0.47 -14.07 -16.46
C GLU A 159 -0.73 -14.96 -16.14
N SER A 160 -1.73 -14.93 -17.01
CA SER A 160 -2.96 -15.71 -16.90
C SER A 160 -3.59 -15.84 -18.27
N GLU A 161 -4.28 -16.95 -18.51
CA GLU A 161 -5.15 -17.12 -19.69
C GLU A 161 -6.46 -16.33 -19.54
N ASP A 162 -6.82 -15.97 -18.30
CA ASP A 162 -8.00 -15.20 -17.96
C ASP A 162 -7.69 -13.70 -17.77
N PRO A 163 -8.66 -12.79 -18.03
CA PRO A 163 -8.52 -11.38 -17.73
C PRO A 163 -8.56 -11.15 -16.21
N ILE A 164 -7.40 -11.11 -15.58
CA ILE A 164 -7.26 -10.87 -14.14
C ILE A 164 -6.70 -9.48 -13.82
N SER A 165 -7.07 -8.97 -12.65
CA SER A 165 -6.45 -7.80 -12.01
C SER A 165 -6.06 -8.20 -10.59
N THR A 166 -4.78 -8.09 -10.27
CA THR A 166 -4.25 -8.35 -8.93
C THR A 166 -4.54 -7.21 -7.95
N TRP A 167 -4.87 -6.03 -8.47
CA TRP A 167 -5.14 -4.82 -7.70
C TRP A 167 -6.62 -4.46 -7.68
N SER A 168 -7.04 -3.74 -6.64
CA SER A 168 -8.33 -3.06 -6.66
C SER A 168 -8.31 -1.92 -7.68
N HIS A 169 -9.48 -1.57 -8.21
CA HIS A 169 -9.63 -0.46 -9.15
C HIS A 169 -9.05 0.85 -8.60
N GLU A 170 -9.23 1.12 -7.30
CA GLU A 170 -8.68 2.29 -6.63
C GLU A 170 -7.15 2.27 -6.56
N ALA A 171 -6.55 1.14 -6.19
CA ALA A 171 -5.08 1.01 -6.11
C ALA A 171 -4.44 1.11 -7.50
N ALA A 172 -5.01 0.44 -8.50
CA ALA A 172 -4.54 0.51 -9.87
C ALA A 172 -4.65 1.92 -10.46
N PHE A 173 -5.75 2.62 -10.16
CA PHE A 173 -5.91 4.01 -10.58
C PHE A 173 -4.91 4.94 -9.89
N ASP A 174 -4.67 4.77 -8.59
CA ASP A 174 -3.70 5.57 -7.85
C ASP A 174 -2.28 5.37 -8.41
N GLU A 175 -1.83 4.12 -8.59
CA GLU A 175 -0.51 3.84 -9.18
C GLU A 175 -0.36 4.47 -10.59
N ALA A 176 -1.40 4.35 -11.42
CA ALA A 176 -1.38 4.86 -12.78
C ALA A 176 -1.36 6.41 -12.88
N THR A 177 -1.91 7.09 -11.88
CA THR A 177 -2.16 8.54 -11.92
C THR A 177 -1.27 9.36 -10.99
N SER A 178 -0.77 8.76 -9.92
CA SER A 178 0.09 9.42 -8.96
C SER A 178 1.45 9.81 -9.58
N ARG A 179 1.94 10.99 -9.20
CA ARG A 179 3.29 11.44 -9.60
C ARG A 179 4.33 10.74 -8.71
N PRO A 180 5.39 10.16 -9.30
CA PRO A 180 6.48 9.60 -8.52
C PRO A 180 7.12 10.66 -7.62
N ARG A 181 7.47 10.25 -6.40
CA ARG A 181 8.26 11.07 -5.48
C ARG A 181 9.71 10.62 -5.58
N VAL A 182 10.63 11.57 -5.54
CA VAL A 182 12.06 11.31 -5.43
C VAL A 182 12.62 12.17 -4.31
N TYR A 183 13.69 11.69 -3.70
CA TYR A 183 14.48 12.45 -2.75
C TYR A 183 15.84 12.69 -3.39
N ARG A 184 16.21 13.95 -3.59
CA ARG A 184 17.46 14.32 -4.25
C ARG A 184 18.08 15.49 -3.51
N GLN A 185 19.38 15.40 -3.23
CA GLN A 185 20.14 16.45 -2.54
C GLN A 185 19.46 16.89 -1.23
N GLY A 186 18.92 15.93 -0.45
CA GLY A 186 18.24 16.25 0.80
C GLY A 186 16.81 16.79 0.68
N HIS A 187 16.26 16.91 -0.54
CA HIS A 187 14.94 17.50 -0.77
C HIS A 187 13.99 16.55 -1.50
N PHE A 188 12.73 16.57 -1.06
CA PHE A 188 11.64 15.88 -1.75
C PHE A 188 11.21 16.63 -3.00
N ARG A 189 11.03 15.91 -4.11
CA ARG A 189 10.53 16.44 -5.38
C ARG A 189 9.56 15.48 -6.03
N PHE A 190 8.69 16.01 -6.87
CA PHE A 190 7.90 15.18 -7.78
C PHE A 190 8.62 15.02 -9.11
N ALA A 191 8.62 13.80 -9.63
CA ALA A 191 9.06 13.51 -10.99
C ALA A 191 7.85 13.33 -11.93
N LYS A 192 8.15 13.14 -13.22
CA LYS A 192 7.14 12.79 -14.23
C LYS A 192 6.82 11.31 -14.15
N ARG A 193 5.55 10.94 -14.35
CA ARG A 193 5.12 9.54 -14.42
C ARG A 193 5.90 8.79 -15.50
N PHE A 194 6.34 7.57 -15.18
CA PHE A 194 7.07 6.69 -16.09
C PHE A 194 8.33 7.32 -16.71
N SER A 195 8.97 8.26 -16.01
CA SER A 195 10.21 8.90 -16.45
C SER A 195 11.45 8.20 -15.88
N GLU A 196 12.64 8.67 -16.31
CA GLU A 196 13.95 8.12 -15.94
C GLU A 196 14.06 6.60 -16.17
N PRO A 197 13.82 6.13 -17.43
CA PRO A 197 13.91 4.72 -17.74
C PRO A 197 15.31 4.20 -17.43
N GLU A 198 15.37 3.02 -16.82
CA GLU A 198 16.61 2.35 -16.46
C GLU A 198 16.53 0.88 -16.88
N ARG A 199 17.61 0.35 -17.46
CA ARG A 199 17.75 -1.09 -17.66
C ARG A 199 18.32 -1.68 -16.37
N PHE A 200 17.48 -2.38 -15.62
CA PHE A 200 17.88 -3.04 -14.38
C PHE A 200 17.86 -4.56 -14.57
N ARG A 201 18.91 -5.25 -14.11
CA ARG A 201 19.01 -6.71 -14.17
C ARG A 201 18.62 -7.30 -12.82
N PHE A 202 17.41 -7.84 -12.76
CA PHE A 202 16.97 -8.66 -11.64
C PHE A 202 17.64 -10.04 -11.68
N PRO A 203 17.75 -10.73 -10.53
CA PRO A 203 18.17 -12.12 -10.49
C PRO A 203 17.31 -13.01 -11.40
N PRO A 204 17.84 -14.17 -11.85
CA PRO A 204 17.03 -15.17 -12.52
C PRO A 204 15.77 -15.54 -11.69
N PRO A 205 14.61 -15.79 -12.33
CA PRO A 205 14.40 -15.92 -13.77
C PRO A 205 14.07 -14.62 -14.52
N ILE A 206 13.97 -13.46 -13.85
CA ILE A 206 13.45 -12.22 -14.46
C ILE A 206 14.41 -11.61 -15.48
N GLY A 207 15.70 -11.54 -15.14
CA GLY A 207 16.73 -10.97 -16.00
C GLY A 207 16.64 -9.44 -16.18
N ALA A 208 17.13 -8.95 -17.33
CA ALA A 208 17.27 -7.52 -17.58
C ALA A 208 16.01 -6.92 -18.21
N ILE A 209 15.37 -5.99 -17.51
CA ILE A 209 14.15 -5.32 -17.95
C ILE A 209 14.27 -3.80 -17.84
N LYS A 210 13.33 -3.06 -18.44
CA LYS A 210 13.18 -1.62 -18.20
C LYS A 210 12.31 -1.38 -16.97
N VAL A 211 12.79 -0.49 -16.10
CA VAL A 211 12.05 0.02 -14.94
C VAL A 211 11.88 1.54 -15.07
N TYR A 212 10.83 2.09 -14.48
CA TYR A 212 10.50 3.51 -14.51
C TYR A 212 10.13 4.01 -13.12
N LEU A 213 10.28 5.32 -12.88
CA LEU A 213 9.86 5.92 -11.61
C LEU A 213 8.37 5.67 -11.32
N ALA A 214 8.10 5.22 -10.10
CA ALA A 214 6.77 4.89 -9.59
C ALA A 214 6.43 5.61 -8.29
N ALA A 215 5.13 5.66 -7.98
CA ALA A 215 4.59 6.38 -6.84
C ALA A 215 4.64 5.55 -5.55
N GLN A 216 5.84 5.14 -5.14
CA GLN A 216 6.05 4.22 -4.03
C GLN A 216 6.05 4.93 -2.66
N ASP A 217 5.51 4.23 -1.66
CA ASP A 217 5.19 4.78 -0.33
C ASP A 217 6.41 4.93 0.60
N GLU A 218 7.49 4.20 0.33
CA GLU A 218 8.72 4.23 1.13
C GLU A 218 9.31 5.64 1.18
N LEU A 219 9.15 6.43 0.11
CA LEU A 219 9.56 7.84 0.04
C LEU A 219 8.83 8.70 1.07
N GLY A 220 7.62 8.31 1.47
CA GLY A 220 6.87 8.98 2.54
C GLY A 220 7.42 8.71 3.95
N THR A 221 8.36 7.77 4.08
CA THR A 221 8.87 7.27 5.38
C THR A 221 10.40 7.28 5.48
N LEU A 222 11.12 6.51 4.66
CA LEU A 222 12.54 6.22 4.83
C LEU A 222 13.45 7.45 4.96
N PRO A 223 13.38 8.49 4.08
CA PRO A 223 14.28 9.65 4.19
C PRO A 223 14.05 10.49 5.46
N ARG A 224 12.99 10.21 6.24
CA ARG A 224 12.71 10.90 7.51
C ARG A 224 13.35 10.23 8.72
N PHE A 225 13.65 8.94 8.62
CA PHE A 225 14.15 8.12 9.72
C PHE A 225 15.56 7.62 9.48
N ILE A 226 16.00 7.59 8.23
CA ILE A 226 17.34 7.17 7.84
C ILE A 226 17.96 8.33 7.06
N PRO A 227 19.01 8.98 7.60
CA PRO A 227 19.74 10.00 6.86
C PRO A 227 20.29 9.44 5.55
N MET A 228 19.99 10.13 4.45
CA MET A 228 20.46 9.78 3.10
C MET A 228 20.55 11.03 2.23
N ALA A 229 21.32 11.02 1.14
CA ALA A 229 21.36 12.15 0.20
C ALA A 229 20.29 12.00 -0.90
N GLU A 230 20.05 10.78 -1.36
CA GLU A 230 19.13 10.48 -2.45
C GLU A 230 18.34 9.20 -2.25
N MET A 231 17.12 9.19 -2.79
CA MET A 231 16.29 8.00 -2.88
C MET A 231 15.34 8.07 -4.08
N ASP A 232 15.22 6.96 -4.80
CA ASP A 232 14.19 6.75 -5.80
C ASP A 232 13.66 5.32 -5.80
N ALA A 233 12.46 5.16 -6.32
CA ALA A 233 11.82 3.86 -6.48
C ALA A 233 11.35 3.71 -7.92
N LYS A 234 11.76 2.61 -8.56
CA LYS A 234 11.37 2.27 -9.93
C LYS A 234 10.78 0.87 -9.98
N ILE A 235 9.80 0.70 -10.84
CA ILE A 235 9.11 -0.58 -11.06
C ILE A 235 9.09 -0.90 -12.55
N GLY A 236 9.19 -2.18 -12.87
CA GLY A 236 9.05 -2.71 -14.23
C GLY A 236 8.16 -3.95 -14.26
N GLY A 237 8.00 -4.51 -15.45
CA GLY A 237 7.14 -5.66 -15.71
C GLY A 237 5.89 -5.30 -16.50
N ASN A 238 5.08 -6.30 -16.83
CA ASN A 238 4.05 -6.19 -17.86
C ASN A 238 2.90 -5.25 -17.47
N GLU A 239 2.48 -5.26 -16.20
CA GLU A 239 1.44 -4.38 -15.68
C GLU A 239 1.86 -2.91 -15.75
N ILE A 240 3.12 -2.62 -15.46
CA ILE A 240 3.68 -1.27 -15.49
C ILE A 240 3.81 -0.75 -16.91
N GLU A 241 4.26 -1.60 -17.84
CA GLU A 241 4.27 -1.23 -19.26
C GLU A 241 2.86 -0.98 -19.80
N ARG A 242 1.85 -1.71 -19.34
CA ARG A 242 0.44 -1.44 -19.68
C ARG A 242 0.01 -0.05 -19.20
N LEU A 243 0.25 0.28 -17.94
CA LEU A 243 -0.07 1.61 -17.39
C LEU A 243 0.68 2.73 -18.11
N ARG A 244 1.96 2.51 -18.44
CA ARG A 244 2.77 3.45 -19.21
C ARG A 244 2.21 3.68 -20.62
N ARG A 245 1.74 2.63 -21.32
CA ARG A 245 1.08 2.77 -22.62
C ARG A 245 -0.19 3.60 -22.50
N TRP A 246 -1.03 3.35 -21.48
CA TRP A 246 -2.23 4.15 -21.23
C TRP A 246 -1.90 5.62 -20.92
N TYR A 247 -0.83 5.88 -20.17
CA TYR A 247 -0.34 7.23 -19.93
C TYR A 247 0.04 7.94 -21.23
N ARG A 248 0.83 7.28 -22.09
CA ARG A 248 1.26 7.83 -23.39
C ARG A 248 0.10 8.11 -24.34
N HIS A 249 -0.95 7.29 -24.29
CA HIS A 249 -2.17 7.48 -25.08
C HIS A 249 -3.14 8.51 -24.48
N GLY A 250 -2.78 9.17 -23.37
CA GLY A 250 -3.64 10.16 -22.72
C GLY A 250 -4.84 9.57 -21.98
N LYS A 251 -4.96 8.24 -21.90
CA LYS A 251 -6.08 7.54 -21.23
C LYS A 251 -6.13 7.74 -19.71
N LEU A 252 -5.01 8.20 -19.14
CA LEU A 252 -4.86 8.50 -17.71
C LEU A 252 -4.85 10.00 -17.41
N ALA A 253 -5.20 10.83 -18.39
CA ALA A 253 -5.40 12.26 -18.20
C ALA A 253 -6.89 12.53 -17.97
N ARG A 254 -7.19 13.54 -17.15
CA ARG A 254 -8.57 14.04 -17.05
C ARG A 254 -8.96 14.59 -18.42
N SER A 255 -10.13 14.19 -18.93
CA SER A 255 -10.67 14.72 -20.19
C SER A 255 -10.69 16.25 -20.13
N ARG A 256 -10.27 16.90 -21.22
CA ARG A 256 -10.35 18.36 -21.38
C ARG A 256 -11.74 18.81 -21.86
N GLY A 257 -12.71 17.90 -21.89
CA GLY A 257 -14.02 18.11 -22.52
C GLY A 257 -13.96 17.88 -24.03
N LEU A 258 -15.12 18.01 -24.69
CA LEU A 258 -15.19 18.02 -26.15
C LEU A 258 -14.48 19.27 -26.67
N VAL A 259 -13.63 19.12 -27.68
CA VAL A 259 -13.08 20.26 -28.40
C VAL A 259 -14.25 20.87 -29.20
N PRO A 260 -14.62 22.16 -29.02
CA PRO A 260 -15.77 22.76 -29.71
C PRO A 260 -15.58 22.94 -31.22
N ARG A 261 -14.46 22.48 -31.79
CA ARG A 261 -14.25 22.51 -33.23
C ARG A 261 -15.00 21.33 -33.85
N ARG A 262 -16.12 21.64 -34.52
CA ARG A 262 -16.65 20.77 -35.56
C ARG A 262 -15.50 20.48 -36.53
N PHE A 263 -15.27 19.20 -36.82
CA PHE A 263 -14.39 18.82 -37.93
C PHE A 263 -14.85 19.56 -39.19
N PRO A 264 -13.94 20.11 -40.02
CA PRO A 264 -14.32 20.62 -41.32
C PRO A 264 -14.98 19.51 -42.15
#